data_AF-A0A258GWW2-F1
#
_entry.id   AF-A0A258GWW2-F1
#
_cell.length_a   1.000
_cell.length_b   1.000
_cell.length_c   1.000
_cell.angle_alpha   90.00
_cell.angle_beta   90.00
_cell.angle_gamma   90.00
#
_symmetry.space_group_name_H-M   'P 1'
#
loop_
_entity.id
_entity.type
_entity.pdbx_description
1 polymer ?
#
loop_
_entity_poly.entity_id
_entity_poly.type
_entity_poly.pdbx_seq_one_letter_code
_entity_poly.pdbx_strand_id
1 'polypeptide(L)'
;MNGTEPAIVLGAAALSVAGVAFALLAATMARKVTDIVGMAGGIVILVAGLTHLAPEALAAGDVARAFLVAGAVGGILLELVFRARRTRTETTAQLAAWLGIAVLAIHSTLDGAVYTAVFWHSENSGQMAAFGLILHEAPEGVVAMALALRAGLKPPVAALVAIMASSLTTPLGWVIAHAVGEAGHGVMEAMFAASAGLLLYVGWHLVSDGWRSIRARNQA
;
A
#
# COMPACT_ATOMS: atom_id res chain seq x y z
N MET A 1 -10.60 -18.04 17.74
CA MET A 1 -9.78 -17.71 16.55
C MET A 1 -9.38 -19.00 15.84
N ASN A 2 -10.36 -19.81 15.42
CA ASN A 2 -10.10 -21.02 14.62
C ASN A 2 -10.36 -20.64 13.16
N GLY A 3 -9.31 -20.51 12.35
CA GLY A 3 -9.40 -20.08 10.95
C GLY A 3 -8.02 -19.81 10.35
N THR A 4 -7.93 -19.68 9.02
CA THR A 4 -6.65 -19.40 8.32
C THR A 4 -6.20 -17.94 8.44
N GLU A 5 -7.08 -17.07 8.92
CA GLU A 5 -6.90 -15.63 9.04
C GLU A 5 -5.60 -15.19 9.76
N PRO A 6 -5.24 -15.68 10.98
CA PRO A 6 -4.02 -15.22 11.64
C PRO A 6 -2.76 -15.55 10.83
N ALA A 7 -2.75 -16.71 10.16
CA ALA A 7 -1.62 -17.13 9.32
C ALA A 7 -1.49 -16.24 8.08
N ILE A 8 -2.63 -15.82 7.51
CA ILE A 8 -2.69 -14.89 6.38
C ILE A 8 -2.16 -13.51 6.77
N VAL A 9 -2.59 -12.96 7.89
CA VAL A 9 -2.14 -11.64 8.38
C VAL A 9 -0.63 -11.65 8.70
N LEU A 10 -0.14 -12.71 9.33
CA LEU A 10 1.30 -12.87 9.58
C LEU A 10 2.09 -13.07 8.28
N GLY A 11 1.51 -13.77 7.30
CA GLY A 11 2.07 -13.93 5.96
C GLY A 11 2.17 -12.60 5.20
N ALA A 12 1.14 -11.75 5.29
CA ALA A 12 1.11 -10.41 4.74
C ALA A 12 2.25 -9.55 5.32
N ALA A 13 2.37 -9.51 6.65
CA ALA A 13 3.45 -8.83 7.34
C ALA A 13 4.83 -9.34 6.90
N ALA A 14 5.01 -10.65 6.78
CA ALA A 14 6.27 -11.25 6.31
C ALA A 14 6.59 -10.86 4.85
N LEU A 15 5.57 -10.76 3.98
CA LEU A 15 5.76 -10.34 2.60
C LEU A 15 6.13 -8.85 2.50
N SER A 16 5.56 -8.00 3.35
CA SER A 16 5.96 -6.60 3.51
C SER A 16 7.42 -6.48 3.94
N VAL A 17 7.88 -7.28 4.91
CA VAL A 17 9.30 -7.37 5.28
C VAL A 17 10.17 -7.82 4.09
N ALA A 18 9.72 -8.80 3.31
CA ALA A 18 10.42 -9.23 2.10
C ALA A 18 10.53 -8.09 1.06
N GLY A 19 9.50 -7.25 0.95
CA GLY A 19 9.53 -6.01 0.17
C GLY A 19 10.59 -5.02 0.65
N VAL A 20 10.67 -4.76 1.96
CA VAL A 20 11.72 -3.90 2.56
C VAL A 20 13.11 -4.47 2.27
N ALA A 21 13.31 -5.77 2.48
CA ALA A 21 14.56 -6.45 2.20
C ALA A 21 14.93 -6.39 0.72
N PHE A 22 13.96 -6.57 -0.17
CA PHE A 22 14.14 -6.40 -1.61
C PHE A 22 14.58 -4.96 -1.94
N ALA A 23 13.94 -3.94 -1.37
CA ALA A 23 14.30 -2.54 -1.62
C ALA A 23 15.73 -2.19 -1.15
N LEU A 24 16.15 -2.74 -0.01
CA LEU A 24 17.53 -2.62 0.47
C LEU A 24 18.54 -3.19 -0.53
N LEU A 25 18.25 -4.37 -1.10
CA LEU A 25 19.09 -5.01 -2.10
C LEU A 25 19.00 -4.29 -3.46
N ALA A 26 17.83 -3.78 -3.81
CA ALA A 26 17.56 -3.07 -5.06
C ALA A 26 18.41 -1.81 -5.23
N ALA A 27 18.84 -1.18 -4.13
CA ALA A 27 19.79 -0.07 -4.16
C ALA A 27 21.13 -0.43 -4.84
N THR A 28 21.45 -1.73 -4.90
CA THR A 28 22.65 -2.27 -5.58
C THR A 28 22.36 -2.79 -6.99
N MET A 29 21.10 -2.78 -7.43
CA MET A 29 20.69 -3.31 -8.74
C MET A 29 20.74 -2.25 -9.85
N ALA A 30 20.79 -2.71 -11.09
CA ALA A 30 20.72 -1.82 -12.24
C ALA A 30 19.36 -1.11 -12.33
N ARG A 31 19.36 0.19 -12.68
CA ARG A 31 18.13 1.01 -12.83
C ARG A 31 17.05 0.38 -13.72
N LYS A 32 17.44 -0.37 -14.77
CA LYS A 32 16.49 -1.09 -15.62
C LYS A 32 15.68 -2.12 -14.84
N VAL A 33 16.32 -2.81 -13.90
CA VAL A 33 15.66 -3.84 -13.08
C VAL A 33 14.68 -3.19 -12.12
N THR A 34 15.06 -2.08 -11.48
CA THR A 34 14.16 -1.34 -10.57
C THR A 34 12.94 -0.77 -11.30
N ASP A 35 13.12 -0.27 -12.53
CA ASP A 35 12.01 0.23 -13.36
C ASP A 35 11.02 -0.88 -13.73
N ILE A 36 11.52 -2.08 -14.10
CA ILE A 36 10.68 -3.24 -14.44
C ILE A 36 9.93 -3.73 -13.20
N VAL A 37 10.59 -3.83 -12.05
CA VAL A 37 9.97 -4.30 -10.81
C VAL A 37 8.91 -3.32 -10.32
N GLY A 38 9.16 -2.01 -10.39
CA GLY A 38 8.15 -0.99 -10.07
C GLY A 38 6.91 -1.09 -10.97
N MET A 39 7.13 -1.30 -12.28
CA MET A 39 6.03 -1.54 -13.23
C MET A 39 5.25 -2.81 -12.90
N ALA A 40 5.93 -3.91 -12.58
CA ALA A 40 5.30 -5.17 -12.21
C ALA A 40 4.47 -5.04 -10.92
N GLY A 41 4.98 -4.35 -9.91
CA GLY A 41 4.23 -4.02 -8.69
C GLY A 41 2.99 -3.19 -9.00
N GLY A 42 3.11 -2.20 -9.89
CA GLY A 42 1.96 -1.42 -10.36
C GLY A 42 0.89 -2.27 -11.06
N ILE A 43 1.29 -3.26 -11.86
CA ILE A 43 0.36 -4.21 -12.51
C ILE A 43 -0.37 -5.03 -11.45
N VAL A 44 0.34 -5.58 -10.47
CA VAL A 44 -0.26 -6.38 -9.39
C VAL A 44 -1.30 -5.55 -8.62
N ILE A 45 -0.94 -4.31 -8.24
CA ILE A 45 -1.85 -3.40 -7.54
C ILE A 45 -3.08 -3.08 -8.41
N LEU A 46 -2.90 -2.79 -9.70
CA LEU A 46 -4.02 -2.50 -10.60
C LEU A 46 -4.94 -3.69 -10.80
N VAL A 47 -4.39 -4.89 -10.97
CA VAL A 47 -5.19 -6.10 -11.14
C VAL A 47 -6.01 -6.33 -9.88
N ALA A 48 -5.39 -6.37 -8.69
CA ALA A 48 -6.11 -6.52 -7.43
C ALA A 48 -7.18 -5.43 -7.23
N GLY A 49 -6.81 -4.18 -7.52
CA GLY A 49 -7.71 -3.02 -7.44
C GLY A 49 -8.93 -3.14 -8.35
N LEU A 50 -8.74 -3.54 -9.60
CA LEU A 50 -9.81 -3.60 -10.60
C LEU A 50 -10.68 -4.84 -10.48
N THR A 51 -10.14 -5.97 -10.03
CA THR A 51 -10.89 -7.24 -9.98
C THR A 51 -11.57 -7.49 -8.64
N HIS A 52 -11.08 -6.92 -7.54
CA HIS A 52 -11.57 -7.21 -6.18
C HIS A 52 -11.75 -5.99 -5.28
N LEU A 53 -10.89 -4.97 -5.33
CA LEU A 53 -11.05 -3.87 -4.36
C LEU A 53 -12.16 -2.89 -4.77
N ALA A 54 -12.15 -2.48 -6.04
CA ALA A 54 -13.11 -1.52 -6.56
C ALA A 54 -14.52 -2.10 -6.72
N PRO A 55 -14.74 -3.31 -7.28
CA PRO A 55 -16.09 -3.86 -7.40
C PRO A 55 -16.79 -4.01 -6.04
N GLU A 56 -16.07 -4.48 -5.04
CA GLU A 56 -16.55 -4.64 -3.67
C GLU A 56 -16.92 -3.27 -3.05
N ALA A 57 -16.07 -2.25 -3.20
CA ALA A 57 -16.37 -0.89 -2.75
C ALA A 57 -17.59 -0.27 -3.48
N LEU A 58 -17.78 -0.59 -4.77
CA LEU A 58 -18.95 -0.13 -5.53
C LEU A 58 -20.25 -0.84 -5.11
N ALA A 59 -20.15 -2.09 -4.63
CA ALA A 59 -21.28 -2.87 -4.14
C ALA A 59 -21.70 -2.48 -2.71
N ALA A 60 -20.77 -1.98 -1.90
CA ALA A 60 -20.97 -1.66 -0.48
C ALA A 60 -21.94 -0.50 -0.19
N GLY A 61 -22.12 0.43 -1.15
CA GLY A 61 -23.13 1.49 -1.05
C GLY A 61 -22.59 2.89 -1.37
N ASP A 62 -23.43 3.91 -1.22
CA ASP A 62 -23.10 5.28 -1.69
C ASP A 62 -21.94 5.92 -0.91
N VAL A 63 -21.82 5.63 0.39
CA VAL A 63 -20.70 6.11 1.20
C VAL A 63 -19.39 5.49 0.71
N ALA A 64 -19.33 4.16 0.56
CA ALA A 64 -18.15 3.48 0.05
C ALA A 64 -17.76 3.96 -1.35
N ARG A 65 -18.73 4.15 -2.27
CA ARG A 65 -18.49 4.73 -3.60
C ARG A 65 -17.86 6.12 -3.53
N ALA A 66 -18.35 6.99 -2.65
CA ALA A 66 -17.79 8.32 -2.46
C ALA A 66 -16.35 8.25 -1.95
N PHE A 67 -16.07 7.36 -0.99
CA PHE A 67 -14.72 7.15 -0.46
C PHE A 67 -13.77 6.55 -1.49
N LEU A 68 -14.24 5.64 -2.36
CA LEU A 68 -13.47 5.11 -3.50
C LEU A 68 -12.98 6.25 -4.42
N VAL A 69 -13.89 7.16 -4.81
CA VAL A 69 -13.50 8.32 -5.62
C VAL A 69 -12.57 9.25 -4.84
N ALA A 70 -12.88 9.52 -3.56
CA ALA A 70 -12.07 10.38 -2.72
C ALA A 70 -10.63 9.86 -2.54
N GLY A 71 -10.45 8.54 -2.44
CA GLY A 71 -9.14 7.89 -2.38
C GLY A 71 -8.33 8.12 -3.65
N ALA A 72 -8.93 7.91 -4.82
CA ALA A 72 -8.28 8.12 -6.11
C ALA A 72 -7.90 9.61 -6.31
N VAL A 73 -8.81 10.52 -5.98
CA VAL A 73 -8.56 11.97 -6.00
C VAL A 73 -7.46 12.35 -5.01
N GLY A 74 -7.47 11.75 -3.81
CA GLY A 74 -6.43 11.93 -2.81
C GLY A 74 -5.05 11.57 -3.35
N GLY A 75 -4.94 10.45 -4.08
CA GLY A 75 -3.72 10.06 -4.79
C GLY A 75 -3.25 11.11 -5.80
N ILE A 76 -4.16 11.61 -6.64
CA ILE A 76 -3.87 12.68 -7.62
C ILE A 76 -3.38 13.94 -6.93
N LEU A 77 -4.10 14.41 -5.91
CA LEU A 77 -3.75 15.62 -5.17
C LEU A 77 -2.39 15.48 -4.49
N LEU A 78 -2.13 14.32 -3.88
CA LEU A 78 -0.85 14.04 -3.24
C LEU A 78 0.29 14.10 -4.27
N GLU A 79 0.11 13.50 -5.45
CA GLU A 79 1.10 13.60 -6.53
C GLU A 79 1.30 15.05 -6.99
N LEU A 80 0.22 15.82 -7.19
CA LEU A 80 0.31 17.23 -7.58
C LEU A 80 1.07 18.05 -6.53
N VAL A 81 0.81 17.83 -5.25
CA VAL A 81 1.54 18.47 -4.14
C VAL A 81 3.03 18.11 -4.20
N PHE A 82 3.37 16.84 -4.41
CA PHE A 82 4.77 16.42 -4.52
C PHE A 82 5.45 17.02 -5.75
N ARG A 83 4.79 17.04 -6.92
CA ARG A 83 5.32 17.66 -8.15
C ARG A 83 5.55 19.15 -7.96
N ALA A 84 4.58 19.87 -7.40
CA ALA A 84 4.67 21.31 -7.16
C ALA A 84 5.78 21.68 -6.15
N ARG A 85 6.15 20.76 -5.26
CA ARG A 85 7.21 20.96 -4.26
C ARG A 85 8.59 20.43 -4.67
N ARG A 86 8.77 19.96 -5.92
CA ARG A 86 10.08 19.46 -6.42
C ARG A 86 11.21 20.48 -6.37
N THR A 87 10.91 21.78 -6.28
CA THR A 87 11.87 22.88 -6.15
C THR A 87 12.14 23.31 -4.70
N ARG A 88 11.65 22.59 -3.69
CA ARG A 88 11.87 22.94 -2.27
C ARG A 88 13.18 22.38 -1.70
N THR A 89 13.63 23.03 -0.62
CA THR A 89 14.77 22.65 0.20
C THR A 89 14.71 21.20 0.67
N GLU A 90 15.88 20.60 0.92
CA GLU A 90 16.03 19.22 1.41
C GLU A 90 15.15 18.93 2.63
N THR A 91 15.04 19.88 3.56
CA THR A 91 14.17 19.81 4.75
C THR A 91 12.71 19.58 4.42
N THR A 92 12.18 20.21 3.36
CA THR A 92 10.77 20.04 3.00
C THR A 92 10.51 18.67 2.37
N ALA A 93 11.47 18.15 1.60
CA ALA A 93 11.37 16.82 1.03
C ALA A 93 11.41 15.75 2.13
N GLN A 94 12.26 15.91 3.15
CA GLN A 94 12.32 15.03 4.31
C GLN A 94 11.02 15.05 5.11
N LEU A 95 10.46 16.23 5.38
CA LEU A 95 9.17 16.36 6.08
C LEU A 95 8.04 15.65 5.31
N ALA A 96 7.99 15.82 3.98
CA ALA A 96 6.98 15.18 3.16
C ALA A 96 7.15 13.65 3.13
N ALA A 97 8.39 13.15 3.20
CA ALA A 97 8.67 11.73 3.32
C ALA A 97 8.19 11.17 4.68
N TRP A 98 8.45 11.87 5.79
CA TRP A 98 7.91 11.50 7.11
C TRP A 98 6.38 11.48 7.15
N LEU A 99 5.72 12.47 6.55
CA LEU A 99 4.27 12.47 6.39
C LEU A 99 3.81 11.27 5.56
N GLY A 100 4.53 10.91 4.49
CA GLY A 100 4.27 9.72 3.69
C GLY A 100 4.35 8.43 4.52
N ILE A 101 5.37 8.29 5.38
CA ILE A 101 5.51 7.14 6.29
C ILE A 101 4.32 7.07 7.25
N ALA A 102 3.88 8.20 7.81
CA ALA A 102 2.73 8.23 8.70
C ALA A 102 1.42 7.82 7.99
N VAL A 103 1.19 8.30 6.77
CA VAL A 103 0.03 7.91 5.95
C VAL A 103 0.08 6.43 5.61
N LEU A 104 1.24 5.92 5.23
CA LEU A 104 1.46 4.49 4.94
C LEU A 104 1.19 3.62 6.18
N ALA A 105 1.67 4.01 7.35
CA ALA A 105 1.39 3.30 8.61
C ALA A 105 -0.11 3.23 8.93
N ILE A 106 -0.85 4.31 8.68
CA ILE A 106 -2.31 4.31 8.82
C ILE A 106 -2.94 3.36 7.80
N HIS A 107 -2.50 3.38 6.54
CA HIS A 107 -2.99 2.50 5.49
C HIS A 107 -2.78 1.02 5.82
N SER A 108 -1.56 0.60 6.15
CA SER A 108 -1.26 -0.78 6.55
C SER A 108 -2.04 -1.20 7.81
N THR A 109 -2.27 -0.28 8.75
CA THR A 109 -3.18 -0.55 9.90
C THR A 109 -4.62 -0.81 9.43
N LEU A 110 -5.10 -0.06 8.45
CA LEU A 110 -6.43 -0.29 7.88
C LEU A 110 -6.49 -1.61 7.10
N ASP A 111 -5.43 -2.00 6.38
CA ASP A 111 -5.37 -3.29 5.68
C ASP A 111 -5.51 -4.46 6.67
N GLY A 112 -4.82 -4.36 7.81
CA GLY A 112 -5.01 -5.26 8.95
C GLY A 112 -6.47 -5.40 9.40
N ALA A 113 -7.16 -4.27 9.53
CA ALA A 113 -8.56 -4.22 9.93
C ALA A 113 -9.49 -4.80 8.86
N VAL A 114 -9.15 -4.62 7.57
CA VAL A 114 -9.90 -5.17 6.45
C VAL A 114 -9.83 -6.69 6.44
N TYR A 115 -8.68 -7.32 6.74
CA TYR A 115 -8.61 -8.78 6.89
C TYR A 115 -9.69 -9.29 7.85
N THR A 116 -9.79 -8.69 9.04
CA THR A 116 -10.84 -9.04 10.01
C THR A 116 -12.24 -8.89 9.42
N ALA A 117 -12.52 -7.76 8.76
CA ALA A 117 -13.84 -7.48 8.19
C ALA A 117 -14.26 -8.50 7.11
N VAL A 118 -13.34 -8.90 6.23
CA VAL A 118 -13.65 -9.86 5.16
C VAL A 118 -13.79 -11.30 5.69
N PHE A 119 -13.02 -11.67 6.72
CA PHE A 119 -13.13 -12.99 7.36
C PHE A 119 -14.38 -13.14 8.22
N TRP A 120 -14.93 -12.04 8.76
CA TRP A 120 -16.23 -12.06 9.43
C TRP A 120 -17.40 -12.37 8.52
N HIS A 121 -17.32 -12.04 7.22
CA HIS A 121 -18.39 -12.36 6.28
C HIS A 121 -18.43 -13.87 5.97
N SER A 122 -17.28 -14.44 5.56
CA SER A 122 -17.09 -15.89 5.43
C SER A 122 -15.61 -16.23 5.23
N GLU A 123 -15.20 -17.44 5.60
CA GLU A 123 -13.84 -17.94 5.37
C GLU A 123 -13.45 -17.88 3.87
N ASN A 124 -14.37 -18.23 2.97
CA ASN A 124 -14.11 -18.22 1.53
C ASN A 124 -13.91 -16.79 1.00
N SER A 125 -14.76 -15.85 1.42
CA SER A 125 -14.61 -14.43 1.06
C SER A 125 -13.30 -13.87 1.60
N GLY A 126 -12.96 -14.20 2.85
CA GLY A 126 -11.71 -13.80 3.48
C GLY A 126 -10.49 -14.31 2.70
N GLN A 127 -10.47 -15.58 2.31
CA GLN A 127 -9.37 -16.18 1.54
C GLN A 127 -9.20 -15.54 0.15
N MET A 128 -10.29 -15.26 -0.56
CA MET A 128 -10.23 -14.63 -1.88
C MET A 128 -9.72 -13.19 -1.80
N ALA A 129 -10.25 -12.38 -0.86
CA ALA A 129 -9.81 -11.01 -0.65
C ALA A 129 -8.36 -10.95 -0.14
N ALA A 130 -7.98 -11.85 0.77
CA ALA A 130 -6.64 -11.95 1.31
C ALA A 130 -5.56 -12.16 0.25
N PHE A 131 -5.87 -12.83 -0.86
CA PHE A 131 -4.89 -13.02 -1.92
C PHE A 131 -4.49 -11.69 -2.58
N GLY A 132 -5.48 -10.83 -2.87
CA GLY A 132 -5.23 -9.49 -3.38
C GLY A 132 -4.57 -8.56 -2.35
N LEU A 133 -4.95 -8.72 -1.07
CA LEU A 133 -4.36 -7.95 0.02
C LEU A 133 -2.88 -8.32 0.23
N ILE A 134 -2.57 -9.62 0.34
CA ILE A 134 -1.20 -10.10 0.52
C ILE A 134 -0.30 -9.61 -0.62
N LEU A 135 -0.75 -9.68 -1.87
CA LEU A 135 0.11 -9.38 -3.02
C LEU A 135 0.64 -7.94 -3.07
N HIS A 136 -0.06 -6.98 -2.46
CA HIS A 136 0.38 -5.56 -2.48
C HIS A 136 1.24 -5.16 -1.27
N GLU A 137 1.38 -6.02 -0.27
CA GLU A 137 2.21 -5.79 0.93
C GLU A 137 3.70 -5.73 0.60
N ALA A 138 4.19 -6.56 -0.33
CA ALA A 138 5.59 -6.48 -0.79
C ALA A 138 5.90 -5.13 -1.47
N PRO A 139 5.11 -4.68 -2.48
CA PRO A 139 5.22 -3.33 -3.02
C PRO A 139 5.17 -2.23 -1.94
N GLU A 140 4.31 -2.37 -0.94
CA GLU A 140 4.22 -1.41 0.16
C GLU A 140 5.51 -1.33 0.97
N GLY A 141 6.11 -2.47 1.35
CA GLY A 141 7.40 -2.51 2.01
C GLY A 141 8.52 -1.82 1.21
N VAL A 142 8.49 -1.94 -0.13
CA VAL A 142 9.42 -1.22 -1.01
C VAL A 142 9.22 0.29 -0.92
N VAL A 143 7.97 0.76 -0.97
CA VAL A 143 7.61 2.18 -0.85
C VAL A 143 7.99 2.73 0.53
N ALA A 144 7.72 1.99 1.60
CA ALA A 144 8.08 2.37 2.96
C ALA A 144 9.59 2.58 3.12
N MET A 145 10.39 1.66 2.56
CA MET A 145 11.85 1.79 2.54
C MET A 145 12.32 3.02 1.76
N ALA A 146 11.73 3.28 0.59
CA ALA A 146 12.06 4.44 -0.22
C ALA A 146 11.73 5.77 0.49
N LEU A 147 10.59 5.84 1.17
CA LEU A 147 10.19 6.99 1.97
C LEU A 147 11.13 7.18 3.17
N ALA A 148 11.48 6.11 3.88
CA ALA A 148 12.40 6.16 5.02
C ALA A 148 13.79 6.67 4.62
N LEU A 149 14.34 6.22 3.49
CA LEU A 149 15.58 6.77 2.93
C LEU A 149 15.42 8.24 2.52
N ARG A 150 14.29 8.59 1.89
CA ARG A 150 14.00 9.97 1.48
C ARG A 150 13.82 10.93 2.67
N ALA A 151 13.45 10.39 3.83
CA ALA A 151 13.38 11.11 5.09
C ALA A 151 14.77 11.40 5.71
N GLY A 152 15.87 10.95 5.07
CA GLY A 152 17.25 11.19 5.51
C GLY A 152 17.80 10.11 6.44
N LEU A 153 17.11 8.97 6.59
CA LEU A 153 17.56 7.89 7.45
C LEU A 153 18.66 7.05 6.78
N LYS A 154 19.61 6.57 7.59
CA LYS A 154 20.62 5.61 7.14
C LYS A 154 19.97 4.24 6.90
N PRO A 155 20.49 3.40 5.98
CA PRO A 155 19.80 2.17 5.55
C PRO A 155 19.32 1.23 6.67
N PRO A 156 20.10 0.95 7.74
CA PRO A 156 19.61 0.07 8.82
C PRO A 156 18.42 0.67 9.59
N VAL A 157 18.45 1.98 9.84
CA VAL A 157 17.37 2.69 10.53
C VAL A 157 16.17 2.86 9.60
N ALA A 158 16.41 3.12 8.31
CA ALA A 158 15.36 3.21 7.31
C ALA A 158 14.59 1.90 7.19
N ALA A 159 15.29 0.77 7.18
CA ALA A 159 14.68 -0.56 7.14
C ALA A 159 13.84 -0.85 8.39
N LEU A 160 14.34 -0.50 9.58
CA LEU A 160 13.57 -0.62 10.81
C LEU A 160 12.29 0.22 10.76
N VAL A 161 12.40 1.50 10.38
CA VAL A 161 11.23 2.39 10.27
C VAL A 161 10.24 1.87 9.22
N ALA A 162 10.72 1.37 8.09
CA ALA A 162 9.88 0.79 7.06
C ALA A 162 9.12 -0.45 7.57
N ILE A 163 9.81 -1.41 8.20
CA ILE A 163 9.19 -2.61 8.79
C ILE A 163 8.13 -2.22 9.85
N MET A 164 8.45 -1.25 10.70
CA MET A 164 7.51 -0.79 11.73
C MET A 164 6.27 -0.14 11.11
N ALA A 165 6.43 0.60 10.02
CA ALA A 165 5.35 1.34 9.36
C ALA A 165 4.56 0.52 8.34
N SER A 166 5.12 -0.52 7.74
CA SER A 166 4.43 -1.28 6.68
C SER A 166 4.13 -2.72 7.05
N SER A 167 4.85 -3.30 8.01
CA SER A 167 4.74 -4.74 8.33
C SER A 167 4.12 -4.99 9.69
N LEU A 168 4.46 -4.16 10.70
CA LEU A 168 3.95 -4.36 12.07
C LEU A 168 2.55 -3.75 12.26
N THR A 169 2.23 -2.71 11.49
CA THR A 169 0.93 -2.03 11.51
C THR A 169 -0.20 -2.91 10.97
N THR A 170 0.05 -3.81 10.01
CA THR A 170 -0.97 -4.76 9.51
C THR A 170 -1.48 -5.70 10.62
N PRO A 171 -0.63 -6.46 11.35
CA PRO A 171 -1.09 -7.24 12.51
C PRO A 171 -1.69 -6.38 13.63
N LEU A 172 -1.19 -5.15 13.84
CA LEU A 172 -1.76 -4.23 14.83
C LEU A 172 -3.20 -3.85 14.47
N GLY A 173 -3.45 -3.52 13.21
CA GLY A 173 -4.78 -3.21 12.68
C GLY A 173 -5.76 -4.35 12.83
N TRP A 174 -5.30 -5.57 12.55
CA TRP A 174 -6.06 -6.80 12.75
C TRP A 174 -6.48 -7.00 14.21
N VAL A 175 -5.56 -6.79 15.17
CA VAL A 175 -5.86 -6.84 16.61
C VAL A 175 -6.85 -5.75 17.03
N ILE A 176 -6.66 -4.52 16.54
CA ILE A 176 -7.56 -3.39 16.83
C ILE A 176 -8.97 -3.69 16.32
N ALA A 177 -9.11 -4.19 15.09
CA ALA A 177 -10.41 -4.52 14.52
C ALA A 177 -11.13 -5.60 15.32
N HIS A 178 -10.42 -6.65 15.75
CA HIS A 178 -10.98 -7.67 16.65
C HIS A 178 -11.46 -7.08 17.98
N ALA A 179 -10.74 -6.11 18.54
CA ALA A 179 -11.10 -5.47 19.79
C ALA A 179 -12.31 -4.52 19.64
N VAL A 180 -12.42 -3.82 18.50
CA VAL A 180 -13.53 -2.92 18.20
C VAL A 180 -14.80 -3.69 17.84
N GLY A 181 -14.67 -4.85 17.20
CA GLY A 181 -15.82 -5.67 16.78
C GLY A 181 -16.69 -4.99 15.72
N GLU A 182 -17.97 -5.37 15.70
CA GLU A 182 -18.93 -4.92 14.69
C GLU A 182 -19.15 -3.40 14.66
N ALA A 183 -18.91 -2.71 15.78
CA ALA A 183 -19.06 -1.26 15.89
C ALA A 183 -18.13 -0.49 14.92
N GLY A 184 -17.04 -1.12 14.46
CA GLY A 184 -16.09 -0.52 13.53
C GLY A 184 -16.44 -0.71 12.05
N HIS A 185 -17.41 -1.56 11.71
CA HIS A 185 -17.63 -2.04 10.34
C HIS A 185 -17.77 -0.91 9.31
N GLY A 186 -18.63 0.07 9.58
CA GLY A 186 -18.85 1.18 8.64
C GLY A 186 -17.61 2.03 8.39
N VAL A 187 -16.78 2.25 9.41
CA VAL A 187 -15.51 3.00 9.24
C VAL A 187 -14.50 2.17 8.46
N MET A 188 -14.38 0.88 8.76
CA MET A 188 -13.48 -0.03 8.05
C MET A 188 -13.86 -0.14 6.57
N GLU A 189 -15.15 -0.25 6.25
CA GLU A 189 -15.65 -0.29 4.87
C GLU A 189 -15.39 1.01 4.10
N ALA A 190 -15.61 2.17 4.72
CA ALA A 190 -15.31 3.47 4.10
C ALA A 190 -13.80 3.66 3.86
N MET A 191 -12.98 3.26 4.83
CA MET A 191 -11.52 3.31 4.71
C MET A 191 -10.98 2.32 3.68
N PHE A 192 -11.53 1.10 3.62
CA PHE A 192 -11.24 0.13 2.57
C PHE A 192 -11.51 0.73 1.18
N ALA A 193 -12.67 1.36 1.00
CA ALA A 193 -13.01 1.97 -0.28
C ALA A 193 -12.04 3.09 -0.65
N ALA A 194 -11.68 3.97 0.30
CA ALA A 194 -10.66 4.99 0.07
C ALA A 194 -9.28 4.39 -0.28
N SER A 195 -8.85 3.34 0.41
CA SER A 195 -7.63 2.60 0.08
C SER A 195 -7.68 2.01 -1.34
N ALA A 196 -8.79 1.37 -1.72
CA ALA A 196 -8.99 0.83 -3.06
C ALA A 196 -8.83 1.90 -4.14
N GLY A 197 -9.41 3.08 -3.92
CA GLY A 197 -9.32 4.21 -4.85
C GLY A 197 -7.89 4.75 -4.99
N LEU A 198 -7.20 4.91 -3.86
CA LEU A 198 -5.81 5.33 -3.82
C LEU A 198 -4.91 4.33 -4.55
N LEU A 199 -5.09 3.03 -4.31
CA LEU A 199 -4.31 1.96 -4.94
C LEU A 199 -4.54 1.89 -6.45
N LEU A 200 -5.76 2.11 -6.95
CA LEU A 200 -6.01 2.23 -8.40
C LEU A 200 -5.15 3.34 -9.02
N TYR A 201 -5.07 4.50 -8.36
CA TYR A 201 -4.26 5.60 -8.83
C TYR A 201 -2.75 5.28 -8.79
N VAL A 202 -2.27 4.76 -7.66
CA VAL A 202 -0.85 4.42 -7.45
C VAL A 202 -0.41 3.33 -8.43
N GLY A 203 -1.21 2.28 -8.60
CA GLY A 203 -0.93 1.21 -9.54
C GLY A 203 -0.81 1.73 -10.97
N TRP A 204 -1.75 2.58 -11.41
CA TRP A 204 -1.65 3.25 -12.71
C TRP A 204 -0.40 4.11 -12.86
N HIS A 205 -0.07 4.91 -11.84
CA HIS A 205 1.11 5.76 -11.84
C HIS A 205 2.39 4.93 -12.05
N LEU A 206 2.57 3.86 -11.26
CA LEU A 206 3.73 2.96 -11.35
C LEU A 206 3.86 2.27 -12.72
N VAL A 207 2.74 1.79 -13.28
CA VAL A 207 2.74 1.19 -14.63
C VAL A 207 3.13 2.22 -15.67
N SER A 208 2.54 3.41 -15.62
CA SER A 208 2.79 4.48 -16.59
C SER A 208 4.23 4.99 -16.56
N ASP A 209 4.84 5.09 -15.38
CA ASP A 209 6.23 5.53 -15.20
C ASP A 209 7.23 4.48 -15.67
N GLY A 210 7.04 3.21 -15.28
CA GLY A 210 7.89 2.12 -15.73
C GLY A 210 7.88 1.98 -17.26
N TRP A 211 6.69 2.05 -17.87
CA TRP A 211 6.53 2.02 -19.32
C TRP A 211 7.28 3.17 -20.03
N ARG A 212 7.12 4.40 -19.52
CA ARG A 212 7.83 5.58 -20.06
C ARG A 212 9.35 5.41 -19.98
N SER A 213 9.88 4.93 -18.85
CA SER A 213 11.32 4.70 -18.67
C SER A 213 11.87 3.68 -19.66
N ILE A 214 11.18 2.55 -19.86
CA ILE A 214 11.60 1.51 -20.80
C ILE A 214 11.61 2.04 -22.23
N ARG A 215 10.56 2.76 -22.65
CA ARG A 215 10.44 3.29 -24.01
C ARG A 215 11.51 4.33 -24.34
N ALA A 216 11.79 5.24 -23.42
CA ALA A 216 12.81 6.29 -23.62
C ALA A 216 14.21 5.71 -23.85
N ARG A 217 14.51 4.53 -23.29
CA ARG A 217 15.81 3.86 -23.44
C ARG A 217 15.96 3.11 -24.75
N ASN A 218 14.87 2.60 -25.33
CA ASN A 218 14.91 1.94 -26.64
C ASN A 218 15.10 2.94 -27.80
N GLN A 219 15.08 4.25 -27.50
CA GLN A 219 15.26 5.35 -28.45
C GLN A 219 16.63 6.04 -28.33
N ALA A 220 17.47 5.62 -27.37
CA ALA A 220 18.82 6.13 -27.11
C ALA A 220 19.88 5.10 -27.51
#